data_AF-A0A847YG43-F1
#
_entry.id   AF-A0A847YG43-F1
#
_cell.length_a   1.000
_cell.length_b   1.000
_cell.length_c   1.000
_cell.angle_alpha   90.00
_cell.angle_beta   90.00
_cell.angle_gamma   90.00
#
_symmetry.space_group_name_H-M   'P 1'
#
loop_
_entity.id
_entity.type
_entity.pdbx_description
1 polymer ?
#
loop_
_entity_poly.entity_id
_entity_poly.type
_entity_poly.pdbx_seq_one_letter_code
_entity_poly.pdbx_strand_id
1 'polypeptide(L)'
;MLSRRNFVGTSAAVMGTLAAPRWLVGIGSAQEAKLAEGAPHAEKLGWRLGCQAYSFNRFSFYEAVKKNAQLGLRYIEAYPGQRLAPEGD
;
A
#
# COMPACT_ATOMS: atom_id res chain seq x y z
N MET A 1 23.92 27.84 6.81
CA MET A 1 23.56 26.56 7.47
C MET A 1 22.16 26.69 8.05
N LEU A 2 21.15 26.08 7.40
CA LEU A 2 19.78 26.11 7.91
C LEU A 2 19.63 25.14 9.09
N SER A 3 19.12 25.64 10.21
CA SER A 3 18.97 24.88 11.45
C SER A 3 17.69 24.05 11.44
N ARG A 4 17.81 22.77 11.86
CA ARG A 4 16.74 21.75 11.91
C ARG A 4 15.52 22.12 12.76
N ARG A 5 15.58 23.24 13.49
CA ARG A 5 14.54 23.73 14.41
C ARG A 5 13.47 24.62 13.77
N ASN A 6 13.67 25.11 12.54
CA ASN A 6 12.71 26.00 11.87
C ASN A 6 11.67 25.25 11.01
N PHE A 7 11.70 23.92 10.96
CA PHE A 7 10.85 23.12 10.07
C PHE A 7 9.51 22.67 10.70
N VAL A 8 9.38 22.71 12.02
CA VAL A 8 8.14 22.28 12.74
C VAL A 8 7.30 23.50 13.19
N GLY A 9 7.55 24.69 12.65
CA GLY A 9 6.88 25.94 13.06
C GLY A 9 6.03 26.64 12.01
N THR A 10 6.03 26.19 10.74
CA THR A 10 5.44 26.97 9.63
C THR A 10 4.31 26.21 8.95
N SER A 11 3.23 25.93 9.69
CA SER A 11 1.93 25.55 9.12
C SER A 11 0.82 25.81 10.15
N ALA A 12 0.69 27.07 10.57
CA ALA A 12 -0.51 27.55 11.25
C ALA A 12 -1.01 28.79 10.51
N ALA A 13 -2.33 28.86 10.34
CA ALA A 13 -3.13 29.97 9.81
C ALA A 13 -3.24 30.11 8.27
N VAL A 14 -4.22 29.40 7.69
CA VAL A 14 -5.32 30.05 6.95
C VAL A 14 -6.63 29.35 7.33
N MET A 15 -7.30 29.85 8.37
CA MET A 15 -8.68 29.48 8.74
C MET A 15 -9.55 30.68 8.41
N GLY A 16 -10.44 30.52 7.44
CA GLY A 16 -11.27 31.62 6.96
C GLY A 16 -12.34 31.21 5.96
N THR A 17 -13.15 30.18 6.25
CA THR A 17 -14.54 30.08 5.77
C THR A 17 -15.38 29.28 6.77
N LEU A 18 -16.54 29.82 7.12
CA LEU A 18 -17.52 29.24 8.03
C LEU A 18 -18.09 27.93 7.45
N ALA A 19 -17.74 26.78 8.03
CA ALA A 19 -18.48 25.53 7.87
C ALA A 19 -18.30 24.66 9.12
N ALA A 20 -19.42 24.40 9.79
CA ALA A 20 -19.71 23.56 10.96
C ALA A 20 -18.57 22.70 11.59
N PRO A 21 -18.54 22.57 12.94
CA PRO A 21 -17.57 21.74 13.63
C PRO A 21 -17.67 20.28 13.16
N ARG A 22 -16.56 19.79 12.61
CA ARG A 22 -16.36 18.47 11.99
C ARG A 22 -16.44 17.27 12.96
N TRP A 23 -17.02 17.46 14.14
CA TRP A 23 -17.21 16.43 15.18
C TRP A 23 -18.61 15.78 15.14
N LEU A 24 -19.53 16.27 14.31
CA LEU A 24 -20.88 15.71 14.13
C LEU A 24 -21.06 14.89 12.83
N VAL A 25 -20.00 14.68 12.04
CA VAL A 25 -20.05 13.86 10.82
C VAL A 25 -19.35 12.52 11.06
N GLY A 26 -20.17 11.51 11.38
CA GLY A 26 -20.01 10.14 10.89
C GLY A 26 -18.76 9.36 11.31
N ILE A 27 -18.89 8.59 12.39
CA ILE A 27 -18.20 7.31 12.52
C ILE A 27 -18.66 6.45 11.33
N GLY A 28 -17.75 6.16 10.41
CA GLY A 28 -18.04 5.31 9.23
C GLY A 28 -17.67 5.92 7.88
N SER A 29 -16.50 6.56 7.75
CA SER A 29 -15.83 6.51 6.45
C SER A 29 -14.88 5.31 6.51
N ALA A 30 -15.27 4.22 5.85
CA ALA A 30 -14.32 3.19 5.49
C ALA A 30 -13.20 3.88 4.71
N GLN A 31 -12.02 4.00 5.32
CA GLN A 31 -10.85 4.47 4.60
C GLN A 31 -10.62 3.48 3.47
N GLU A 32 -10.96 3.90 2.26
CA GLU A 32 -10.65 3.17 1.05
C GLU A 32 -9.12 3.09 0.98
N ALA A 33 -8.58 1.92 1.30
CA ALA A 33 -7.16 1.70 1.38
C ALA A 33 -6.57 1.97 -0.01
N LYS A 34 -5.80 3.05 -0.14
CA LYS A 34 -5.05 3.34 -1.37
C LYS A 34 -4.23 2.09 -1.71
N LEU A 35 -4.44 1.53 -2.90
CA LEU A 35 -3.61 0.42 -3.38
C LEU A 35 -2.13 0.82 -3.30
N ALA A 36 -1.28 -0.11 -2.91
CA ALA A 36 0.15 0.13 -2.85
C ALA A 36 0.70 0.36 -4.27
N GLU A 37 1.61 1.33 -4.39
CA GLU A 37 2.18 1.76 -5.68
C GLU A 37 3.34 0.87 -6.16
N GLY A 38 3.57 -0.28 -5.52
CA GLY A 38 4.73 -1.12 -5.81
C GLY A 38 6.03 -0.48 -5.32
N ALA A 39 7.06 -0.52 -6.18
CA ALA A 39 8.41 -0.05 -5.86
C ALA A 39 8.96 0.92 -6.93
N PRO A 40 8.35 2.11 -7.12
CA PRO A 40 8.67 2.99 -8.23
C PRO A 40 10.12 3.49 -8.23
N HIS A 41 10.75 3.64 -7.07
CA HIS A 41 12.16 4.01 -6.98
C HIS A 41 13.09 2.86 -7.38
N ALA A 42 12.76 1.62 -7.02
CA ALA A 42 13.54 0.45 -7.40
C ALA A 42 13.43 0.19 -8.91
N GLU A 43 12.24 0.35 -9.48
CA GLU A 43 12.02 0.23 -10.92
C GLU A 43 12.82 1.27 -11.73
N LYS A 44 12.92 2.52 -11.24
CA LYS A 44 13.77 3.56 -11.84
C LYS A 44 15.26 3.20 -11.84
N LEU A 45 15.70 2.40 -10.86
CA LEU A 45 17.05 1.84 -10.79
C LEU A 45 17.23 0.57 -11.64
N GLY A 46 16.18 0.13 -12.35
CA GLY A 46 16.19 -1.09 -13.16
C GLY A 46 15.96 -2.38 -12.37
N TRP A 47 15.63 -2.29 -11.08
CA TRP A 47 15.37 -3.46 -10.24
C TRP A 47 13.95 -3.98 -10.43
N ARG A 48 13.80 -5.30 -10.36
CA ARG A 48 12.51 -6.00 -10.48
C ARG A 48 12.12 -6.54 -9.12
N LEU A 49 11.35 -5.76 -8.37
CA LEU A 49 10.90 -6.17 -7.05
C LEU A 49 9.65 -7.07 -7.17
N GLY A 50 9.63 -8.11 -6.34
CA GLY A 50 8.53 -9.05 -6.23
C GLY A 50 8.52 -9.74 -4.87
N CYS A 51 7.38 -10.31 -4.48
CA CYS A 51 7.32 -11.17 -3.31
C CYS A 51 7.72 -12.62 -3.66
N GLN A 52 8.36 -13.29 -2.72
CA GLN A 52 8.49 -14.73 -2.77
C GLN A 52 7.16 -15.35 -2.28
N ALA A 53 6.59 -16.27 -3.04
CA ALA A 53 5.20 -16.70 -2.86
C ALA A 53 4.94 -17.46 -1.54
N TYR A 54 6.00 -17.93 -0.85
CA TYR A 54 5.88 -18.54 0.47
C TYR A 54 5.48 -17.53 1.54
N SER A 55 5.68 -16.22 1.33
CA SER A 55 5.05 -15.17 2.16
C SER A 55 3.53 -15.28 2.17
N PHE A 56 2.93 -15.89 1.14
CA PHE A 56 1.50 -16.17 1.00
C PHE A 56 1.17 -17.67 1.07
N ASN A 57 1.93 -18.47 1.83
CA ASN A 57 1.76 -19.94 1.89
C ASN A 57 0.37 -20.44 2.32
N ARG A 58 -0.46 -19.58 2.94
CA ARG A 58 -1.85 -19.90 3.32
C ARG A 58 -2.84 -19.78 2.16
N PHE A 59 -2.38 -19.31 1.01
CA PHE A 59 -3.18 -19.05 -0.19
C PHE A 59 -2.68 -19.90 -1.36
N SER A 60 -3.56 -20.14 -2.32
CA SER A 60 -3.18 -20.70 -3.61
C SER A 60 -2.25 -19.75 -4.39
N PHE A 61 -1.54 -20.26 -5.40
CA PHE A 61 -0.65 -19.45 -6.23
C PHE A 61 -1.42 -18.31 -6.93
N TYR A 62 -2.61 -18.57 -7.46
CA TYR A 62 -3.42 -17.52 -8.10
C TYR A 62 -3.84 -16.42 -7.11
N GLU A 63 -4.17 -16.78 -5.87
CA GLU A 63 -4.44 -15.81 -4.83
C GLU A 63 -3.18 -15.04 -4.40
N ALA A 64 -2.02 -15.70 -4.36
CA ALA A 64 -0.73 -15.07 -4.09
C ALA A 64 -0.38 -14.04 -5.18
N VAL A 65 -0.63 -14.36 -6.45
CA VAL A 65 -0.48 -13.43 -7.59
C VAL A 65 -1.40 -12.22 -7.42
N LYS A 66 -2.68 -12.44 -7.08
CA LYS A 66 -3.64 -11.35 -6.83
C LYS A 66 -3.17 -10.45 -5.68
N LYS A 67 -2.66 -11.01 -4.59
CA LYS A 67 -2.10 -10.25 -3.45
C LYS A 67 -0.85 -9.47 -3.83
N ASN A 68 0.06 -10.08 -4.60
CA ASN A 68 1.24 -9.40 -5.12
C ASN A 68 0.86 -8.22 -6.02
N ALA A 69 -0.18 -8.37 -6.85
CA ALA A 69 -0.71 -7.29 -7.68
C ALA A 69 -1.37 -6.17 -6.86
N GLN A 70 -2.05 -6.48 -5.75
CA GLN A 70 -2.58 -5.47 -4.81
C GLN A 70 -1.47 -4.63 -4.16
N LEU A 71 -0.27 -5.19 -4.05
CA LEU A 71 0.93 -4.47 -3.60
C LEU A 71 1.54 -3.58 -4.68
N GLY A 72 1.03 -3.60 -5.91
CA GLY A 72 1.60 -2.93 -7.07
C GLY A 72 2.86 -3.60 -7.62
N LEU A 73 3.14 -4.85 -7.22
CA LEU A 73 4.32 -5.59 -7.66
C LEU A 73 4.01 -6.43 -8.91
N ARG A 74 4.95 -6.42 -9.86
CA ARG A 74 4.81 -7.06 -11.18
C ARG A 74 5.47 -8.43 -11.27
N TYR A 75 6.32 -8.76 -10.31
CA TYR A 75 7.09 -10.00 -10.27
C TYR A 75 6.74 -10.77 -9.01
N ILE A 76 6.74 -12.09 -9.09
CA ILE A 76 6.52 -13.01 -7.97
C ILE A 76 7.33 -14.28 -8.22
N GLU A 77 7.94 -14.84 -7.19
CA GLU A 77 8.68 -16.08 -7.26
C GLU A 77 7.82 -17.23 -6.71
N ALA A 78 7.45 -18.19 -7.56
CA ALA A 78 6.73 -19.39 -7.13
C ALA A 78 7.67 -20.35 -6.38
N TYR A 79 7.13 -21.14 -5.45
CA TYR A 79 7.90 -22.17 -4.75
C TYR A 79 7.37 -23.59 -5.05
N PRO A 80 8.23 -24.62 -4.99
CA PRO A 80 7.83 -26.00 -5.25
C PRO A 80 6.75 -26.49 -4.28
N GLY A 81 5.73 -27.16 -4.81
CA GLY A 81 4.64 -27.71 -3.99
C GLY A 81 3.56 -26.69 -3.59
N GLN A 82 3.62 -25.45 -4.10
CA GLN A 82 2.55 -24.49 -3.89
C GLN A 82 1.26 -24.94 -4.60
N ARG A 83 0.15 -24.97 -3.84
CA ARG A 83 -1.20 -25.23 -4.39
C ARG A 83 -1.56 -24.18 -5.44
N LEU A 84 -1.96 -24.58 -6.65
CA LEU A 84 -2.22 -23.65 -7.75
C LEU A 84 -3.55 -22.90 -7.61
N ALA A 85 -4.64 -23.62 -7.35
CA ALA A 85 -6.00 -23.11 -7.21
C ALA A 85 -6.63 -23.60 -5.88
N PRO A 86 -7.68 -22.93 -5.36
CA PRO A 86 -8.45 -23.47 -4.24
C PRO A 86 -9.06 -24.84 -4.61
N GLU A 87 -9.29 -25.71 -3.61
CA GLU A 87 -10.04 -26.95 -3.84
C GLU A 87 -11.50 -26.59 -4.11
N GLY A 88 -11.94 -26.71 -5.37
CA GLY A 88 -13.34 -26.45 -5.76
C GLY A 88 -13.57 -25.79 -7.12
N ASP A 89 -12.52 -25.45 -7.87
CA ASP A 89 -12.60 -24.93 -9.24
C ASP A 89 -12.33 -26.01 -10.30
#